data_AF-A0A821YTK1-F1
#
_entry.id   AF-A0A821YTK1-F1
#
_cell.length_a   1.000
_cell.length_b   1.000
_cell.length_c   1.000
_cell.angle_alpha   90.00
_cell.angle_beta   90.00
_cell.angle_gamma   90.00
#
_symmetry.space_group_name_H-M   'P 1'
#
loop_
_entity.id
_entity.type
_entity.pdbx_description
1 polymer ?
#
loop_
_entity_poly.entity_id
_entity_poly.type
_entity_poly.pdbx_seq_one_letter_code
_entity_poly.pdbx_strand_id
1 'polypeptide(L)'
;MIDDLLIPLTNSPQQRRFIEFFLHQTIFYLSSLDDIRQELSINLPSSIYSQLVSSRLIERLFEFKQRTYTTTTSSSSNLRSPQNLLLFLDNHLHIFPWEQLHCMTSLFRRIVIYRLPSLLLLDGMHKYYYNNSSSETEQQINIENNDMTIIPMEKTFYHHIDVDKGYYIVDPGNDLPRTKERFRKFQNEKPDLIEKWNGVIERFPTNDAIKDIFKSKDVLLYMGHGSGSQFYPVDDVQKNSSRLCVLLMGCSSARLQSLGDFEVFGMPFAYLTCGAATILGCLWDVTDRDIDSLTFFLLEQLKAGASLGEALRYGRDLCKLKCLNGAAPVIYGLPVRAR
;
A
#
# COMPACT_ATOMS: atom_id res chain seq x y z
N MET A 1 35.92 -15.87 -12.51
CA MET A 1 35.44 -15.25 -13.78
C MET A 1 35.70 -13.75 -13.82
N ILE A 2 35.26 -12.94 -12.85
CA ILE A 2 35.68 -11.52 -12.75
C ILE A 2 37.11 -11.42 -12.23
N ASP A 3 37.44 -12.15 -11.16
CA ASP A 3 38.80 -12.21 -10.60
C ASP A 3 39.89 -12.44 -11.67
N ASP A 4 39.72 -13.44 -12.54
CA ASP A 4 40.68 -13.77 -13.61
C ASP A 4 40.89 -12.64 -14.63
N LEU A 5 39.88 -11.78 -14.83
CA LEU A 5 39.93 -10.61 -15.70
C LEU A 5 40.53 -9.38 -15.00
N LEU A 6 40.59 -9.39 -13.67
CA LEU A 6 41.22 -8.33 -12.86
C LEU A 6 42.69 -8.62 -12.54
N ILE A 7 43.16 -9.88 -12.67
CA ILE A 7 44.57 -10.27 -12.49
C ILE A 7 45.52 -9.41 -13.34
N PRO A 8 45.25 -9.13 -14.63
CA PRO A 8 46.14 -8.32 -15.46
C PRO A 8 46.18 -6.82 -15.08
N LEU A 9 45.22 -6.34 -14.28
CA LEU A 9 45.07 -4.92 -13.93
C LEU A 9 45.94 -4.50 -12.75
N THR A 10 46.15 -5.42 -11.80
CA THR A 10 46.98 -5.18 -10.63
C THR A 10 47.38 -6.49 -9.96
N ASN A 11 48.64 -6.52 -9.50
CA ASN A 11 49.19 -7.62 -8.72
C ASN A 11 48.74 -7.60 -7.25
N SER A 12 48.11 -6.50 -6.79
CA SER A 12 47.63 -6.36 -5.41
C SER A 12 46.24 -6.99 -5.24
N PRO A 13 46.09 -8.05 -4.41
CA PRO A 13 44.80 -8.67 -4.16
C PRO A 13 43.78 -7.71 -3.53
N GLN A 14 44.23 -6.79 -2.68
CA GLN A 14 43.37 -5.80 -2.03
C GLN A 14 42.83 -4.79 -3.06
N GLN A 15 43.68 -4.35 -3.98
CA GLN A 15 43.28 -3.42 -5.04
C GLN A 15 42.33 -4.09 -6.04
N ARG A 16 42.52 -5.38 -6.35
CA ARG A 16 41.56 -6.15 -7.17
C ARG A 16 40.17 -6.21 -6.54
N ARG A 17 40.08 -6.56 -5.25
CA ARG A 17 38.80 -6.58 -4.53
C ARG A 17 38.11 -5.23 -4.51
N PHE A 18 38.88 -4.15 -4.37
CA PHE A 18 38.33 -2.79 -4.42
C PHE A 18 37.81 -2.43 -5.82
N ILE A 19 38.56 -2.74 -6.88
CA ILE A 19 38.14 -2.49 -8.26
C ILE A 19 36.88 -3.29 -8.59
N GLU A 20 36.81 -4.56 -8.17
CA GLU A 20 35.61 -5.39 -8.31
C GLU A 20 34.41 -4.77 -7.60
N PHE A 21 34.55 -4.43 -6.31
CA PHE A 21 33.52 -3.76 -5.54
C PHE A 21 33.05 -2.47 -6.22
N PHE A 22 33.99 -1.63 -6.65
CA PHE A 22 33.68 -0.36 -7.28
C PHE A 22 32.98 -0.53 -8.62
N LEU A 23 33.41 -1.48 -9.46
CA LEU A 23 32.73 -1.84 -10.70
C LEU A 23 31.29 -2.29 -10.44
N HIS A 24 31.08 -3.15 -9.44
CA HIS A 24 29.75 -3.60 -9.05
C HIS A 24 28.86 -2.44 -8.60
N GLN A 25 29.36 -1.55 -7.74
CA GLN A 25 28.63 -0.38 -7.25
C GLN A 25 28.26 0.57 -8.40
N THR A 26 29.24 0.98 -9.20
CA THR A 26 29.04 1.94 -10.28
C THR A 26 28.10 1.41 -11.35
N ILE A 27 28.26 0.14 -11.76
CA ILE A 27 27.37 -0.50 -12.73
C ILE A 27 25.98 -0.71 -12.14
N PHE A 28 25.85 -0.96 -10.83
CA PHE A 28 24.54 -1.07 -10.18
C PHE A 28 23.81 0.28 -10.15
N TYR A 29 24.46 1.36 -9.72
CA TYR A 29 23.83 2.67 -9.56
C TYR A 29 23.51 3.38 -10.87
N LEU A 30 24.35 3.24 -11.89
CA LEU A 30 24.22 4.00 -13.13
C LEU A 30 23.48 3.20 -14.22
N SER A 31 22.71 3.93 -15.03
CA SER A 31 21.84 3.33 -16.06
C SER A 31 22.39 3.48 -17.48
N SER A 32 23.43 4.29 -17.68
CA SER A 32 24.08 4.53 -18.97
C SER A 32 25.53 4.04 -18.94
N LEU A 33 26.00 3.48 -20.06
CA LEU A 33 27.41 3.13 -20.24
C LEU A 33 28.33 4.35 -20.18
N ASP A 34 27.86 5.49 -20.67
CA ASP A 34 28.67 6.71 -20.71
C ASP A 34 28.87 7.28 -19.29
N ASP A 35 27.81 7.28 -18.47
CA ASP A 35 27.90 7.68 -17.05
C ASP A 35 28.83 6.73 -16.28
N ILE A 36 28.71 5.41 -16.52
CA ILE A 36 29.59 4.41 -15.91
C ILE A 36 31.06 4.65 -16.28
N ARG A 37 31.34 4.89 -17.56
CA ARG A 37 32.70 5.17 -18.04
C ARG A 37 33.25 6.46 -17.44
N GLN A 38 32.43 7.51 -17.37
CA GLN A 38 32.80 8.78 -16.77
C GLN A 38 33.15 8.60 -15.28
N GLU A 39 32.29 7.96 -14.50
CA GLU A 39 32.50 7.73 -13.07
C GLU A 39 33.76 6.88 -12.79
N LEU A 40 33.98 5.84 -13.59
CA LEU A 40 35.18 5.00 -13.49
C LEU A 40 36.45 5.76 -13.89
N SER A 41 36.38 6.65 -14.89
CA SER A 41 37.54 7.44 -15.34
C SER A 41 38.02 8.46 -14.31
N ILE A 42 37.10 8.97 -13.48
CA ILE A 42 37.39 9.95 -12.42
C ILE A 42 38.04 9.26 -11.21
N ASN A 43 37.53 8.09 -10.84
CA ASN A 43 37.83 7.45 -9.56
C ASN A 43 38.89 6.33 -9.65
N LEU A 44 39.27 5.89 -10.86
CA LEU A 44 40.32 4.89 -11.06
C LEU A 44 41.59 5.52 -11.67
N PRO A 45 42.78 5.00 -11.32
CA PRO A 45 44.01 5.36 -12.01
C PRO A 45 43.89 5.15 -13.53
N SER A 46 44.38 6.10 -14.34
CA SER A 46 44.22 6.07 -15.79
C SER A 46 44.75 4.78 -16.43
N SER A 47 45.82 4.20 -15.90
CA SER A 47 46.36 2.90 -16.36
C SER A 47 45.37 1.75 -16.20
N ILE A 48 44.67 1.71 -15.06
CA ILE A 48 43.67 0.69 -14.74
C ILE A 48 42.41 0.92 -15.56
N TYR A 49 41.96 2.17 -15.65
CA TYR A 49 40.78 2.54 -16.45
C TYR A 49 40.96 2.19 -17.93
N SER A 50 42.10 2.54 -18.54
CA SER A 50 42.38 2.21 -19.95
C SER A 50 42.35 0.70 -20.20
N GLN A 51 42.89 -0.10 -19.27
CA GLN A 51 42.86 -1.55 -19.37
C GLN A 51 41.45 -2.12 -19.20
N LEU A 52 40.66 -1.59 -18.26
CA LEU A 52 39.26 -1.96 -18.06
C LEU A 52 38.42 -1.72 -19.32
N VAL A 53 38.57 -0.54 -19.96
CA VAL A 53 37.90 -0.22 -21.22
C VAL A 53 38.35 -1.18 -22.33
N SER A 54 39.65 -1.47 -22.43
CA SER A 54 40.16 -2.40 -23.45
C SER A 54 39.66 -3.85 -23.28
N SER A 55 39.39 -4.27 -22.05
CA SER A 55 38.95 -5.63 -21.70
C SER A 55 37.48 -5.92 -22.06
N ARG A 56 36.72 -4.88 -22.40
CA ARG A 56 35.25 -4.92 -22.58
C ARG A 56 34.46 -5.43 -21.36
N LEU A 57 35.07 -5.40 -20.16
CA LEU A 57 34.46 -5.89 -18.94
C LEU A 57 33.26 -5.04 -18.53
N ILE A 58 33.34 -3.72 -18.72
CA ILE A 58 32.26 -2.77 -18.39
C ILE A 58 31.01 -3.09 -19.22
N GLU A 59 31.16 -3.27 -20.53
CA GLU A 59 30.04 -3.63 -21.42
C GLU A 59 29.44 -4.98 -21.05
N ARG A 60 30.28 -5.99 -20.74
CA ARG A 60 29.80 -7.33 -20.35
C ARG A 60 29.01 -7.31 -19.05
N LEU A 61 29.48 -6.59 -18.05
CA LEU A 61 28.80 -6.45 -16.76
C LEU A 61 27.50 -5.64 -16.90
N PHE A 62 27.50 -4.61 -17.75
CA PHE A 62 26.30 -3.83 -18.06
C PHE A 62 25.27 -4.64 -18.85
N GLU A 63 25.69 -5.40 -19.87
CA GLU A 63 24.83 -6.35 -20.58
C GLU A 63 24.29 -7.42 -19.63
N PHE A 64 25.11 -7.94 -18.71
CA PHE A 64 24.66 -8.89 -17.70
C PHE A 64 23.59 -8.26 -16.80
N LYS A 65 23.79 -7.03 -16.32
CA LYS A 65 22.76 -6.27 -15.58
C LYS A 65 21.45 -6.21 -16.39
N GLN A 66 21.51 -5.77 -17.65
CA GLN A 66 20.33 -5.68 -18.53
C GLN A 66 19.65 -7.03 -18.78
N ARG A 67 20.44 -8.11 -18.99
CA ARG A 67 19.94 -9.48 -19.14
C ARG A 67 19.29 -9.99 -17.87
N THR A 68 19.85 -9.68 -16.71
CA THR A 68 19.26 -10.10 -15.43
C THR A 68 17.89 -9.44 -15.24
N TYR A 69 17.74 -8.16 -15.61
CA TYR A 69 16.44 -7.48 -15.61
C TYR A 69 15.43 -8.08 -16.61
N THR A 70 15.87 -8.49 -17.80
CA THR A 70 14.99 -9.01 -18.87
C THR A 70 14.71 -10.53 -18.80
N THR A 71 15.62 -11.32 -18.23
CA THR A 71 15.44 -12.78 -18.07
C THR A 71 14.55 -13.10 -16.87
N THR A 72 14.54 -12.23 -15.84
CA THR A 72 13.58 -12.31 -14.72
C THR A 72 12.13 -12.07 -15.18
N THR A 73 11.93 -11.38 -16.32
CA THR A 73 10.61 -11.20 -16.92
C THR A 73 10.15 -12.37 -17.82
N SER A 74 11.05 -13.26 -18.24
CA SER A 74 10.76 -14.29 -19.26
C SER A 74 10.92 -15.75 -18.80
N SER A 75 11.44 -16.00 -17.60
CA SER A 75 11.63 -17.37 -17.08
C SER A 75 10.96 -17.62 -15.72
N SER A 76 9.65 -17.87 -15.75
CA SER A 76 8.91 -18.84 -14.92
C SER A 76 7.42 -18.51 -14.97
N SER A 77 6.62 -19.40 -15.54
CA SER A 77 5.15 -19.45 -15.51
C SER A 77 4.57 -19.80 -14.13
N ASN A 78 5.32 -19.58 -13.04
CA ASN A 78 4.75 -19.51 -11.71
C ASN A 78 4.37 -18.04 -11.49
N LEU A 79 3.07 -17.73 -11.52
CA LEU A 79 2.59 -16.40 -11.12
C LEU A 79 3.05 -16.15 -9.68
N ARG A 80 4.15 -15.41 -9.52
CA ARG A 80 4.62 -14.97 -8.20
C ARG A 80 3.47 -14.21 -7.55
N SER A 81 3.16 -14.57 -6.30
CA SER A 81 2.12 -13.93 -5.50
C SER A 81 2.36 -12.42 -5.41
N PRO A 82 1.29 -11.62 -5.30
CA PRO A 82 1.42 -10.20 -5.06
C PRO A 82 2.24 -9.94 -3.80
N GLN A 83 3.05 -8.89 -3.83
CA GLN A 83 3.88 -8.48 -2.71
C GLN A 83 3.30 -7.19 -2.15
N ASN A 84 3.21 -7.10 -0.83
CA ASN A 84 2.75 -5.90 -0.18
C ASN A 84 3.96 -5.05 0.23
N LEU A 85 3.89 -3.75 -0.04
CA LEU A 85 4.89 -2.76 0.34
C LEU A 85 4.24 -1.75 1.28
N LEU A 86 4.80 -1.63 2.48
CA LEU A 86 4.40 -0.64 3.47
C LEU A 86 5.31 0.59 3.35
N LEU A 87 4.72 1.74 3.06
CA LEU A 87 5.42 3.02 3.01
C LEU A 87 5.24 3.74 4.35
N PHE A 88 6.36 4.06 4.98
CA PHE A 88 6.44 4.98 6.10
C PHE A 88 6.82 6.35 5.55
N LEU A 89 5.83 7.23 5.49
CA LEU A 89 5.97 8.54 4.84
C LEU A 89 6.23 9.62 5.88
N ASP A 90 7.10 10.55 5.53
CA ASP A 90 7.22 11.81 6.24
C ASP A 90 5.95 12.66 6.04
N ASN A 91 5.64 13.52 7.02
CA ASN A 91 4.52 14.47 7.04
C ASN A 91 4.28 15.17 5.70
N HIS A 92 5.35 15.62 5.02
CA HIS A 92 5.23 16.36 3.76
C HIS A 92 5.03 15.47 2.52
N LEU A 93 5.21 14.17 2.65
CA LEU A 93 5.19 13.23 1.53
C LEU A 93 3.83 12.55 1.33
N HIS A 94 2.89 12.71 2.26
CA HIS A 94 1.57 12.10 2.18
C HIS A 94 0.72 12.60 1.00
N ILE A 95 0.97 13.80 0.48
CA ILE A 95 0.19 14.37 -0.63
C ILE A 95 0.49 13.71 -1.99
N PHE A 96 1.65 13.07 -2.14
CA PHE A 96 2.05 12.49 -3.41
C PHE A 96 1.41 11.11 -3.63
N PRO A 97 0.89 10.81 -4.84
CA PRO A 97 0.35 9.51 -5.18
C PRO A 97 1.46 8.52 -5.56
N TRP A 98 2.30 8.15 -4.58
CA TRP A 98 3.44 7.23 -4.75
C TRP A 98 3.04 5.91 -5.44
N GLU A 99 1.82 5.44 -5.17
CA GLU A 99 1.24 4.23 -5.73
C GLU A 99 1.06 4.28 -7.25
N GLN A 100 1.14 5.47 -7.85
CA GLN A 100 0.94 5.69 -9.27
C GLN A 100 2.22 6.06 -10.02
N LEU A 101 3.38 6.08 -9.35
CA LEU A 101 4.65 6.21 -10.04
C LEU A 101 4.83 5.08 -11.06
N HIS A 102 5.40 5.40 -12.21
CA HIS A 102 5.53 4.46 -13.34
C HIS A 102 6.28 3.18 -12.95
N CYS A 103 7.30 3.29 -12.08
CA CYS A 103 8.01 2.14 -11.55
C CYS A 103 7.09 1.21 -10.75
N MET A 104 6.16 1.76 -9.97
CA MET A 104 5.21 1.00 -9.16
C MET A 104 4.09 0.39 -10.01
N THR A 105 3.64 1.06 -11.07
CA THR A 105 2.50 0.61 -11.89
C THR A 105 2.87 -0.21 -13.12
N SER A 106 4.03 0.02 -13.73
CA SER A 106 4.41 -0.60 -15.02
C SER A 106 5.55 -1.60 -14.90
N LEU A 107 6.55 -1.34 -14.04
CA LEU A 107 7.67 -2.26 -13.80
C LEU A 107 7.34 -3.29 -12.71
N PHE A 108 6.60 -2.87 -11.68
CA PHE A 108 6.28 -3.72 -10.53
C PHE A 108 4.77 -3.92 -10.34
N ARG A 109 4.05 -4.32 -11.40
CA ARG A 109 2.60 -4.62 -11.37
C ARG A 109 2.11 -5.58 -10.30
N ARG A 110 3.01 -6.26 -9.59
CA ARG A 110 2.72 -7.19 -8.50
C ARG A 110 2.71 -6.54 -7.12
N ILE A 111 3.25 -5.33 -6.98
CA ILE A 111 3.33 -4.65 -5.69
C ILE A 111 1.97 -4.02 -5.37
N VAL A 112 1.54 -4.19 -4.12
CA VAL A 112 0.38 -3.56 -3.53
C VAL A 112 0.88 -2.67 -2.41
N ILE A 113 0.49 -1.40 -2.42
CA ILE A 113 1.09 -0.39 -1.56
C ILE A 113 0.10 0.04 -0.48
N TYR A 114 0.61 0.08 0.74
CA TYR A 114 -0.09 0.55 1.94
C TYR A 114 0.75 1.64 2.59
N ARG A 115 0.12 2.57 3.29
CA ARG A 115 0.77 3.65 4.02
C ARG A 115 0.61 3.45 5.52
N LEU A 116 1.67 3.72 6.27
CA LEU A 116 1.62 3.82 7.73
C LEU A 116 2.42 5.03 8.20
N PRO A 117 2.02 5.71 9.29
CA PRO A 117 2.76 6.83 9.84
C PRO A 117 4.07 6.40 10.52
N SER A 118 4.13 5.23 11.17
CA SER A 118 5.32 4.82 11.91
C SER A 118 5.41 3.31 12.10
N LEU A 119 6.64 2.82 12.29
CA LEU A 119 6.91 1.43 12.69
C LEU A 119 6.34 1.12 14.08
N LEU A 120 6.27 2.12 14.96
CA LEU A 120 5.67 1.96 16.30
C LEU A 120 4.18 1.64 16.20
N LEU A 121 3.46 2.32 15.29
CA LEU A 121 2.06 1.99 15.05
C LEU A 121 1.91 0.59 14.46
N LEU A 122 2.78 0.19 13.53
CA LEU A 122 2.78 -1.18 12.99
C LEU A 122 2.91 -2.23 14.10
N ASP A 123 3.87 -2.05 15.02
CA ASP A 123 4.05 -2.94 16.16
C ASP A 123 2.82 -2.96 17.09
N GLY A 124 2.27 -1.78 17.40
CA GLY A 124 1.05 -1.65 18.21
C GLY A 124 -0.16 -2.35 17.57
N MET A 125 -0.37 -2.14 16.27
CA MET A 125 -1.40 -2.84 15.50
C MET A 125 -1.16 -4.35 15.54
N HIS A 126 0.06 -4.83 15.26
CA HIS A 126 0.38 -6.25 15.31
C HIS A 126 0.01 -6.89 16.64
N LYS A 127 0.40 -6.28 17.77
CA LYS A 127 0.04 -6.75 19.12
C LYS A 127 -1.46 -6.74 19.38
N TYR A 128 -2.16 -5.68 18.98
CA TYR A 128 -3.61 -5.54 19.12
C TYR A 128 -4.39 -6.58 18.29
N TYR A 129 -3.90 -6.93 17.10
CA TYR A 129 -4.53 -7.95 16.27
C TYR A 129 -4.17 -9.37 16.70
N TYR A 130 -2.91 -9.63 17.09
CA TYR A 130 -2.41 -10.96 17.43
C TYR A 130 -2.97 -11.50 18.75
N ASN A 131 -3.01 -10.68 19.81
CA ASN A 131 -3.51 -11.10 21.13
C ASN A 131 -4.99 -11.51 21.10
N ASN A 132 -5.75 -11.02 20.12
CA ASN A 132 -7.16 -11.38 19.94
C ASN A 132 -7.35 -12.66 19.11
N SER A 133 -6.34 -13.10 18.35
CA SER A 133 -6.39 -14.35 17.57
C SER A 133 -5.99 -15.58 18.40
N SER A 134 -5.30 -15.39 19.52
CA SER A 134 -4.78 -16.46 20.38
C SER A 134 -5.86 -17.19 21.20
N SER A 135 -7.11 -16.70 21.19
CA SER A 135 -8.21 -17.34 21.94
C SER A 135 -8.79 -18.58 21.24
N GLU A 136 -8.43 -18.88 19.98
CA GLU A 136 -8.98 -20.02 19.24
C GLU A 136 -7.98 -21.15 18.93
N THR A 137 -6.69 -21.03 19.29
CA THR A 137 -5.69 -22.10 19.00
C THR A 137 -4.50 -22.09 19.95
N GLU A 138 -4.72 -22.33 21.24
CA GLU A 138 -3.65 -22.76 22.14
C GLU A 138 -3.30 -24.24 21.87
N GLN A 139 -2.43 -24.47 20.87
CA GLN A 139 -1.47 -25.57 21.00
C GLN A 139 -0.25 -25.00 21.71
N GLN A 140 -0.04 -25.50 22.93
CA GLN A 140 1.05 -25.20 23.85
C GLN A 140 2.39 -24.98 23.12
N ILE A 141 2.81 -23.72 23.03
CA ILE A 141 4.24 -23.39 22.96
C ILE A 141 4.55 -22.81 24.35
N ASN A 142 5.26 -23.60 25.17
CA ASN A 142 5.83 -23.12 26.42
C ASN A 142 6.82 -21.99 26.08
N ILE A 143 6.40 -20.74 26.26
CA ILE A 143 7.29 -19.58 26.15
C ILE A 143 7.70 -19.21 27.57
N GLU A 144 8.88 -19.69 27.97
CA GLU A 144 9.59 -19.13 29.11
C GLU A 144 9.98 -17.68 28.79
N ASN A 145 9.88 -16.85 29.83
CA ASN A 145 10.01 -15.40 29.80
C ASN A 145 11.37 -14.91 29.26
N ASN A 146 11.34 -13.70 28.68
CA ASN A 146 12.46 -12.78 28.44
C ASN A 146 13.29 -12.87 27.15
N ASP A 147 12.68 -13.02 25.99
CA ASP A 147 13.31 -12.44 24.79
C ASP A 147 12.28 -12.03 23.74
N MET A 148 12.55 -10.91 23.07
CA MET A 148 11.84 -10.38 21.89
C MET A 148 11.56 -11.53 20.92
N THR A 149 10.37 -12.13 21.04
CA THR A 149 10.05 -13.34 20.30
C THR A 149 9.72 -12.91 18.88
N ILE A 150 10.68 -13.07 17.97
CA ILE A 150 10.49 -12.82 16.54
C ILE A 150 9.54 -13.91 16.03
N ILE A 151 8.25 -13.60 15.93
CA ILE A 151 7.25 -14.49 15.37
C ILE A 151 7.48 -14.59 13.85
N PRO A 152 7.52 -15.80 13.25
CA PRO A 152 7.71 -15.95 11.81
C PRO A 152 6.58 -15.30 11.04
N MET A 153 6.94 -14.34 10.19
CA MET A 153 6.07 -13.41 9.44
C MET A 153 5.19 -14.09 8.37
N GLU A 154 5.29 -15.42 8.20
CA GLU A 154 4.74 -16.18 7.08
C GLU A 154 3.25 -16.55 7.21
N LYS A 155 2.62 -16.37 8.39
CA LYS A 155 1.20 -16.70 8.62
C LYS A 155 0.27 -15.48 8.85
N THR A 156 0.78 -14.26 8.90
CA THR A 156 0.05 -13.12 9.51
C THR A 156 -0.14 -11.88 8.61
N PHE A 157 0.20 -11.94 7.32
CA PHE A 157 0.29 -10.69 6.55
C PHE A 157 -1.06 -10.02 6.22
N TYR A 158 -2.15 -10.78 6.18
CA TYR A 158 -3.49 -10.23 5.94
C TYR A 158 -4.32 -10.28 7.21
N HIS A 159 -4.91 -9.14 7.56
CA HIS A 159 -5.99 -9.09 8.53
C HIS A 159 -7.28 -9.57 7.86
N HIS A 160 -7.91 -10.59 8.43
CA HIS A 160 -9.18 -11.11 7.90
C HIS A 160 -10.36 -10.34 8.48
N ILE A 161 -11.26 -9.95 7.58
CA ILE A 161 -12.50 -9.25 7.92
C ILE A 161 -13.69 -10.10 7.48
N ASP A 162 -14.76 -10.08 8.25
CA ASP A 162 -16.05 -10.62 7.85
C ASP A 162 -16.77 -9.58 6.98
N VAL A 163 -16.70 -9.77 5.67
CA VAL A 163 -17.32 -8.85 4.69
C VAL A 163 -18.84 -8.82 4.78
N ASP A 164 -19.49 -9.76 5.48
CA ASP A 164 -20.94 -9.71 5.72
C ASP A 164 -21.32 -8.78 6.89
N LYS A 165 -20.36 -8.46 7.78
CA LYS A 165 -20.55 -7.51 8.88
C LYS A 165 -20.26 -6.08 8.45
N GLY A 166 -20.90 -5.64 7.38
CA GLY A 166 -20.75 -4.29 6.89
C GLY A 166 -21.82 -3.31 7.37
N TYR A 167 -21.48 -2.02 7.31
CA TYR A 167 -22.40 -0.91 7.45
C TYR A 167 -22.16 0.13 6.36
N TYR A 168 -23.21 0.62 5.72
CA TYR A 168 -23.10 1.69 4.71
C TYR A 168 -23.77 3.01 5.16
N ILE A 169 -23.13 4.12 4.82
CA ILE A 169 -23.63 5.48 4.96
C ILE A 169 -23.55 6.13 3.57
N VAL A 170 -24.70 6.39 2.95
CA VAL A 170 -24.75 6.89 1.56
C VAL A 170 -25.54 8.18 1.50
N ASP A 171 -24.96 9.20 0.87
CA ASP A 171 -25.60 10.50 0.64
C ASP A 171 -26.23 11.08 1.93
N PRO A 172 -25.50 11.15 3.07
CA PRO A 172 -26.14 11.51 4.33
C PRO A 172 -26.57 12.99 4.38
N GLY A 173 -26.00 13.84 3.52
CA GLY A 173 -26.40 15.24 3.30
C GLY A 173 -27.58 15.44 2.32
N ASN A 174 -28.00 14.38 1.63
CA ASN A 174 -29.05 14.41 0.60
C ASN A 174 -28.78 15.41 -0.55
N ASP A 175 -27.53 15.49 -0.98
CA ASP A 175 -27.01 16.39 -2.02
C ASP A 175 -26.26 15.64 -3.14
N LEU A 176 -26.18 14.31 -3.07
CA LEU A 176 -25.57 13.43 -4.07
C LEU A 176 -26.59 12.50 -4.75
N PRO A 177 -27.59 13.06 -5.49
CA PRO A 177 -28.69 12.27 -6.05
C PRO A 177 -28.21 11.17 -7.01
N ARG A 178 -27.16 11.43 -7.79
CA ARG A 178 -26.60 10.46 -8.75
C ARG A 178 -25.87 9.31 -8.06
N THR A 179 -25.11 9.58 -7.01
CA THR A 179 -24.42 8.54 -6.24
C THR A 179 -25.41 7.64 -5.55
N LYS A 180 -26.44 8.23 -4.93
CA LYS A 180 -27.54 7.48 -4.33
C LYS A 180 -28.28 6.59 -5.34
N GLU A 181 -28.62 7.13 -6.51
CA GLU A 181 -29.31 6.37 -7.56
C GLU A 181 -28.45 5.18 -8.02
N ARG A 182 -27.14 5.40 -8.23
CA ARG A 182 -26.19 4.35 -8.58
C ARG A 182 -26.02 3.31 -7.48
N PHE A 183 -25.96 3.73 -6.22
CA PHE A 183 -25.89 2.82 -5.09
C PHE A 183 -27.15 1.95 -5.01
N ARG A 184 -28.35 2.54 -5.09
CA ARG A 184 -29.62 1.79 -5.13
C ARG A 184 -29.66 0.78 -6.28
N LYS A 185 -29.20 1.19 -7.46
CA LYS A 185 -29.08 0.29 -8.61
C LYS A 185 -28.14 -0.87 -8.31
N PHE A 186 -26.97 -0.60 -7.72
CA PHE A 186 -26.03 -1.63 -7.28
C PHE A 186 -26.65 -2.57 -6.24
N GLN A 187 -27.41 -2.06 -5.26
CA GLN A 187 -28.11 -2.92 -4.28
C GLN A 187 -29.09 -3.89 -4.96
N ASN A 188 -29.79 -3.43 -6.01
CA ASN A 188 -30.75 -4.24 -6.74
C ASN A 188 -30.08 -5.25 -7.69
N GLU A 189 -28.98 -4.87 -8.34
CA GLU A 189 -28.26 -5.72 -9.29
C GLU A 189 -27.38 -6.77 -8.59
N LYS A 190 -26.86 -6.46 -7.40
CA LYS A 190 -25.95 -7.32 -6.63
C LYS A 190 -26.31 -7.36 -5.14
N PRO A 191 -27.52 -7.83 -4.79
CA PRO A 191 -27.98 -7.87 -3.40
C PRO A 191 -27.04 -8.69 -2.52
N ASP A 192 -26.53 -9.82 -3.01
CA ASP A 192 -25.64 -10.75 -2.29
C ASP A 192 -24.37 -10.11 -1.71
N LEU A 193 -23.95 -8.94 -2.23
CA LEU A 193 -22.76 -8.24 -1.76
C LEU A 193 -22.99 -7.47 -0.45
N ILE A 194 -24.22 -7.01 -0.22
CA ILE A 194 -24.57 -6.09 0.87
C ILE A 194 -25.92 -6.41 1.54
N GLU A 195 -26.55 -7.55 1.22
CA GLU A 195 -27.84 -7.96 1.77
C GLU A 195 -27.85 -8.05 3.30
N LYS A 196 -26.70 -8.42 3.88
CA LYS A 196 -26.51 -8.55 5.33
C LYS A 196 -26.06 -7.24 5.98
N TRP A 197 -25.80 -6.21 5.19
CA TRP A 197 -25.33 -4.92 5.70
C TRP A 197 -26.49 -4.10 6.20
N ASN A 198 -26.32 -3.51 7.37
CA ASN A 198 -27.19 -2.44 7.83
C ASN A 198 -26.71 -1.12 7.20
N GLY A 199 -27.57 -0.11 7.10
CA GLY A 199 -27.10 1.18 6.64
C GLY A 199 -28.16 2.25 6.55
N VAL A 200 -27.71 3.45 6.20
CA VAL A 200 -28.53 4.63 6.02
C VAL A 200 -28.28 5.25 4.65
N ILE A 201 -29.37 5.74 4.04
CA ILE A 201 -29.37 6.52 2.80
C ILE A 201 -30.13 7.82 3.09
N GLU A 202 -29.64 8.96 2.60
CA GLU A 202 -30.28 10.29 2.76
C GLU A 202 -30.41 10.78 4.20
N ARG A 203 -29.62 10.20 5.13
CA ARG A 203 -29.64 10.59 6.53
C ARG A 203 -28.36 10.19 7.25
N PHE A 204 -28.12 10.82 8.39
CA PHE A 204 -27.06 10.45 9.31
C PHE A 204 -27.40 9.19 10.11
N PRO A 205 -26.40 8.35 10.44
CA PRO A 205 -26.60 7.29 11.40
C PRO A 205 -26.92 7.88 12.78
N THR A 206 -27.71 7.16 13.59
CA THR A 206 -27.95 7.54 14.98
C THR A 206 -26.71 7.27 15.84
N ASN A 207 -26.61 7.90 17.01
CA ASN A 207 -25.51 7.65 17.94
C ASN A 207 -25.38 6.16 18.32
N ASP A 208 -26.50 5.44 18.42
CA ASP A 208 -26.48 4.00 18.70
C ASP A 208 -26.01 3.18 17.50
N ALA A 209 -26.35 3.58 16.28
CA ALA A 209 -25.80 2.98 15.07
C ALA A 209 -24.29 3.23 14.97
N ILE A 210 -23.80 4.43 15.31
CA ILE A 210 -22.36 4.72 15.36
C ILE A 210 -21.65 3.80 16.35
N LYS A 211 -22.18 3.65 17.57
CA LYS A 211 -21.62 2.71 18.56
C LYS A 211 -21.62 1.27 18.06
N ASP A 212 -22.68 0.84 17.37
CA ASP A 212 -22.74 -0.49 16.75
C ASP A 212 -21.67 -0.66 15.67
N ILE A 213 -21.47 0.35 14.81
CA ILE A 213 -20.42 0.35 13.77
C ILE A 213 -19.05 0.03 14.36
N PHE A 214 -18.61 0.77 15.36
CA PHE A 214 -17.26 0.56 15.93
C PHE A 214 -17.15 -0.73 16.74
N LYS A 215 -18.26 -1.24 17.30
CA LYS A 215 -18.26 -2.40 18.19
C LYS A 215 -18.43 -3.74 17.47
N SER A 216 -19.25 -3.80 16.42
CA SER A 216 -19.75 -5.06 15.85
C SER A 216 -19.51 -5.24 14.36
N LYS A 217 -19.07 -4.19 13.65
CA LYS A 217 -18.86 -4.22 12.21
C LYS A 217 -17.38 -4.38 11.87
N ASP A 218 -17.15 -5.02 10.73
CA ASP A 218 -15.82 -5.24 10.17
C ASP A 218 -15.59 -4.36 8.94
N VAL A 219 -16.67 -3.91 8.28
CA VAL A 219 -16.59 -3.03 7.11
C VAL A 219 -17.46 -1.80 7.31
N LEU A 220 -16.89 -0.62 7.06
CA LEU A 220 -17.63 0.65 7.01
C LEU A 220 -17.47 1.26 5.62
N LEU A 221 -18.58 1.42 4.91
CA LEU A 221 -18.63 2.15 3.65
C LEU A 221 -19.27 3.52 3.87
N TYR A 222 -18.56 4.57 3.51
CA TYR A 222 -19.06 5.93 3.46
C TYR A 222 -19.01 6.44 2.02
N MET A 223 -20.15 6.84 1.47
CA MET A 223 -20.25 7.51 0.17
C MET A 223 -20.89 8.87 0.36
N GLY A 224 -20.08 9.92 0.39
CA GLY A 224 -20.52 11.26 0.75
C GLY A 224 -19.43 12.31 0.57
N HIS A 225 -19.70 13.54 1.01
CA HIS A 225 -18.72 14.61 0.96
C HIS A 225 -17.60 14.42 1.98
N GLY A 226 -16.37 14.73 1.57
CA GLY A 226 -15.24 14.70 2.49
C GLY A 226 -14.98 13.31 3.06
N SER A 227 -14.57 13.30 4.30
CA SER A 227 -14.34 12.12 5.13
C SER A 227 -15.50 11.81 6.08
N GLY A 228 -16.60 12.57 6.01
CA GLY A 228 -17.69 12.52 6.97
C GLY A 228 -17.40 13.25 8.29
N SER A 229 -16.26 13.94 8.41
CA SER A 229 -15.84 14.65 9.63
C SER A 229 -16.82 15.76 10.07
N GLN A 230 -17.62 16.28 9.15
CA GLN A 230 -18.67 17.25 9.42
C GLN A 230 -19.84 16.64 10.24
N PHE A 231 -19.94 15.31 10.29
CA PHE A 231 -21.00 14.58 10.99
C PHE A 231 -20.43 13.69 12.10
N TYR A 232 -19.20 13.20 11.91
CA TYR A 232 -18.48 12.44 12.91
C TYR A 232 -17.03 12.94 13.03
N PRO A 233 -16.78 13.92 13.92
CA PRO A 233 -15.50 14.59 14.03
C PRO A 233 -14.32 13.65 14.32
N VAL A 234 -13.12 14.08 13.93
CA VAL A 234 -11.84 13.36 14.14
C VAL A 234 -11.69 12.89 15.58
N ASP A 235 -11.90 13.77 16.55
CA ASP A 235 -11.74 13.48 17.98
C ASP A 235 -12.72 12.40 18.46
N ASP A 236 -13.92 12.33 17.88
CA ASP A 236 -14.92 11.36 18.26
C ASP A 236 -14.62 9.98 17.67
N VAL A 237 -14.08 9.93 16.44
CA VAL A 237 -13.56 8.68 15.84
C VAL A 237 -12.47 8.08 16.72
N GLN A 238 -11.49 8.90 17.14
CA GLN A 238 -10.33 8.44 17.90
C GLN A 238 -10.66 7.84 19.26
N LYS A 239 -11.81 8.19 19.86
CA LYS A 239 -12.24 7.68 21.17
C LYS A 239 -12.80 6.25 21.12
N ASN A 240 -12.98 5.69 19.92
CA ASN A 240 -13.50 4.33 19.78
C ASN A 240 -12.39 3.28 19.78
N SER A 241 -12.81 2.03 19.90
CA SER A 241 -11.99 0.85 19.65
C SER A 241 -12.71 0.03 18.59
N SER A 242 -12.07 -0.24 17.46
CA SER A 242 -12.62 -1.09 16.41
C SER A 242 -11.55 -1.94 15.74
N ARG A 243 -11.92 -2.64 14.67
CA ARG A 243 -11.03 -3.39 13.75
C ARG A 243 -11.45 -3.16 12.29
N LEU A 244 -12.10 -2.03 12.03
CA LEU A 244 -12.79 -1.77 10.77
C LEU A 244 -11.84 -1.75 9.57
N CYS A 245 -12.34 -2.27 8.45
CA CYS A 245 -11.94 -1.88 7.11
C CYS A 245 -12.84 -0.74 6.64
N VAL A 246 -12.29 0.47 6.56
CA VAL A 246 -13.04 1.69 6.27
C VAL A 246 -12.84 2.12 4.82
N LEU A 247 -13.94 2.39 4.11
CA LEU A 247 -13.97 2.90 2.74
C LEU A 247 -14.60 4.29 2.75
N LEU A 248 -13.78 5.35 2.81
CA LEU A 248 -14.23 6.74 2.75
C LEU A 248 -14.23 7.25 1.30
N MET A 249 -15.32 6.99 0.59
CA MET A 249 -15.50 7.31 -0.82
C MET A 249 -16.06 8.72 -1.01
N GLY A 250 -15.22 9.69 -0.65
CA GLY A 250 -15.51 11.12 -0.75
C GLY A 250 -14.29 11.94 -1.10
N CYS A 251 -14.52 13.16 -1.61
CA CYS A 251 -13.46 14.09 -2.00
C CYS A 251 -12.51 14.40 -0.85
N SER A 252 -11.20 14.33 -1.09
CA SER A 252 -10.17 14.68 -0.09
C SER A 252 -10.30 13.92 1.25
N SER A 253 -10.97 12.75 1.28
CA SER A 253 -11.26 12.01 2.51
C SER A 253 -10.03 11.45 3.22
N ALA A 254 -8.93 11.25 2.48
CA ALA A 254 -7.64 10.82 2.99
C ALA A 254 -6.59 11.95 2.98
N ARG A 255 -7.00 13.20 2.74
CA ARG A 255 -6.10 14.35 2.82
C ARG A 255 -5.76 14.63 4.28
N LEU A 256 -4.46 14.61 4.58
CA LEU A 256 -3.95 15.08 5.87
C LEU A 256 -3.70 16.59 5.80
N GLN A 257 -4.03 17.29 6.88
CA GLN A 257 -3.80 18.71 7.03
C GLN A 257 -2.39 18.92 7.58
N SER A 258 -1.59 19.75 6.89
CA SER A 258 -0.28 20.20 7.35
C SER A 258 -0.42 21.59 7.94
N LEU A 259 0.15 21.77 9.14
CA LEU A 259 0.19 23.04 9.85
C LEU A 259 1.64 23.54 9.89
N GLY A 260 2.33 23.58 8.76
CA GLY A 260 3.76 23.94 8.72
C GLY A 260 4.62 22.88 9.38
N ASP A 261 5.32 23.24 10.46
CA ASP A 261 6.27 22.36 11.17
C ASP A 261 5.59 21.41 12.18
N PHE A 262 4.27 21.51 12.36
CA PHE A 262 3.52 20.61 13.24
C PHE A 262 3.16 19.29 12.55
N GLU A 263 2.88 18.26 13.37
CA GLU A 263 2.43 16.96 12.88
C GLU A 263 1.16 17.08 12.04
N VAL A 264 1.09 16.26 10.99
CA VAL A 264 -0.09 16.20 10.14
C VAL A 264 -1.21 15.46 10.86
N PHE A 265 -2.45 15.91 10.65
CA PHE A 265 -3.62 15.27 11.24
C PHE A 265 -4.72 15.11 10.20
N GLY A 266 -5.63 14.17 10.45
CA GLY A 266 -6.77 13.93 9.57
C GLY A 266 -7.45 12.60 9.87
N MET A 267 -8.53 12.35 9.14
CA MET A 267 -9.38 11.18 9.36
C MET A 267 -8.66 9.84 9.18
N PRO A 268 -7.70 9.66 8.24
CA PRO A 268 -6.93 8.42 8.19
C PRO A 268 -6.25 8.08 9.52
N PHE A 269 -5.59 9.06 10.15
CA PHE A 269 -4.92 8.85 11.43
C PHE A 269 -5.92 8.67 12.57
N ALA A 270 -7.09 9.31 12.50
CA ALA A 270 -8.18 9.11 13.45
C ALA A 270 -8.62 7.64 13.52
N TYR A 271 -8.89 7.04 12.35
CA TYR A 271 -9.28 5.64 12.26
C TYR A 271 -8.16 4.68 12.66
N LEU A 272 -6.91 4.96 12.27
CA LEU A 272 -5.77 4.16 12.72
C LEU A 272 -5.61 4.19 14.25
N THR A 273 -5.80 5.36 14.86
CA THR A 273 -5.71 5.53 16.32
C THR A 273 -6.82 4.78 17.04
N CYS A 274 -8.04 4.72 16.47
CA CYS A 274 -9.15 3.95 17.02
C CYS A 274 -9.03 2.42 16.78
N GLY A 275 -7.90 1.95 16.23
CA GLY A 275 -7.64 0.54 15.95
C GLY A 275 -8.30 0.00 14.68
N ALA A 276 -8.69 0.85 13.71
CA ALA A 276 -9.13 0.35 12.41
C ALA A 276 -7.97 -0.39 11.70
N ALA A 277 -8.27 -1.53 11.07
CA ALA A 277 -7.26 -2.33 10.39
C ALA A 277 -6.75 -1.62 9.15
N THR A 278 -7.67 -1.00 8.41
CA THR A 278 -7.32 -0.20 7.24
C THR A 278 -8.35 0.88 6.98
N ILE A 279 -7.90 1.94 6.33
CA ILE A 279 -8.75 2.98 5.77
C ILE A 279 -8.31 3.28 4.34
N LEU A 280 -9.27 3.25 3.43
CA LEU A 280 -9.15 3.74 2.06
C LEU A 280 -9.87 5.09 1.95
N GLY A 281 -9.21 6.07 1.35
CA GLY A 281 -9.83 7.35 1.01
C GLY A 281 -9.07 8.10 -0.08
N CYS A 282 -9.56 9.25 -0.52
CA CYS A 282 -9.00 10.02 -1.63
C CYS A 282 -8.10 11.17 -1.15
N LEU A 283 -6.93 11.34 -1.76
CA LEU A 283 -5.98 12.42 -1.44
C LEU A 283 -6.48 13.82 -1.83
N TRP A 284 -7.30 13.91 -2.87
CA TRP A 284 -7.85 15.16 -3.39
C TRP A 284 -9.27 14.95 -3.92
N ASP A 285 -9.83 15.98 -4.55
CA ASP A 285 -11.22 15.99 -5.02
C ASP A 285 -11.40 15.15 -6.28
N VAL A 286 -12.50 14.40 -6.31
CA VAL A 286 -12.77 13.35 -7.29
C VAL A 286 -14.18 13.48 -7.81
N THR A 287 -14.46 12.94 -9.00
CA THR A 287 -15.83 12.96 -9.55
C THR A 287 -16.62 11.72 -9.13
N ASP A 288 -17.91 11.94 -8.83
CA ASP A 288 -18.86 10.93 -8.37
C ASP A 288 -18.81 9.64 -9.21
N ARG A 289 -18.83 9.77 -10.54
CA ARG A 289 -18.96 8.63 -11.45
C ARG A 289 -17.83 7.61 -11.36
N ASP A 290 -16.58 8.07 -11.38
CA ASP A 290 -15.44 7.15 -11.38
C ASP A 290 -15.31 6.48 -10.01
N ILE A 291 -15.55 7.23 -8.93
CA ILE A 291 -15.41 6.72 -7.56
C ILE A 291 -16.54 5.79 -7.16
N ASP A 292 -17.77 6.05 -7.58
CA ASP A 292 -18.89 5.11 -7.39
C ASP A 292 -18.57 3.77 -8.07
N SER A 293 -18.13 3.81 -9.34
CA SER A 293 -17.75 2.61 -10.09
C SER A 293 -16.57 1.87 -9.47
N LEU A 294 -15.56 2.59 -9.00
CA LEU A 294 -14.44 2.00 -8.25
C LEU A 294 -14.92 1.34 -6.95
N THR A 295 -15.80 2.00 -6.20
CA THR A 295 -16.35 1.50 -4.93
C THR A 295 -17.04 0.16 -5.12
N PHE A 296 -17.93 0.06 -6.12
CA PHE A 296 -18.65 -1.19 -6.41
C PHE A 296 -17.69 -2.31 -6.82
N PHE A 297 -16.70 -1.99 -7.66
CA PHE A 297 -15.66 -2.95 -8.01
C PHE A 297 -14.88 -3.44 -6.78
N LEU A 298 -14.52 -2.55 -5.85
CA LEU A 298 -13.81 -2.91 -4.62
C LEU A 298 -14.63 -3.88 -3.76
N LEU A 299 -15.93 -3.62 -3.58
CA LEU A 299 -16.81 -4.50 -2.81
C LEU A 299 -16.91 -5.89 -3.45
N GLU A 300 -17.05 -5.96 -4.77
CA GLU A 300 -17.09 -7.22 -5.52
C GLU A 300 -15.80 -8.03 -5.34
N GLN A 301 -14.65 -7.40 -5.50
CA GLN A 301 -13.37 -8.08 -5.38
C GLN A 301 -13.08 -8.52 -3.93
N LEU A 302 -13.43 -7.69 -2.94
CA LEU A 302 -13.34 -8.08 -1.54
C LEU A 302 -14.17 -9.32 -1.23
N LYS A 303 -15.44 -9.34 -1.68
CA LYS A 303 -16.33 -10.49 -1.50
C LYS A 303 -15.83 -11.74 -2.24
N ALA A 304 -15.17 -11.56 -3.38
CA ALA A 304 -14.51 -12.63 -4.13
C ALA A 304 -13.20 -13.14 -3.50
N GLY A 305 -12.76 -12.55 -2.37
CA GLY A 305 -11.59 -12.99 -1.61
C GLY A 305 -10.27 -12.30 -1.99
N ALA A 306 -10.29 -11.31 -2.89
CA ALA A 306 -9.13 -10.48 -3.14
C ALA A 306 -8.85 -9.58 -1.93
N SER A 307 -7.59 -9.20 -1.71
CA SER A 307 -7.29 -8.16 -0.72
C SER A 307 -7.74 -6.79 -1.20
N LEU A 308 -8.02 -5.87 -0.26
CA LEU A 308 -8.44 -4.50 -0.59
C LEU A 308 -7.43 -3.80 -1.50
N GLY A 309 -6.13 -4.02 -1.27
CA GLY A 309 -5.08 -3.36 -2.04
C GLY A 309 -4.92 -3.93 -3.44
N GLU A 310 -5.08 -5.25 -3.62
CA GLU A 310 -5.15 -5.85 -4.96
C GLU A 310 -6.35 -5.33 -5.74
N ALA A 311 -7.52 -5.32 -5.09
CA ALA A 311 -8.74 -4.77 -5.65
C ALA A 311 -8.54 -3.31 -6.07
N LEU A 312 -7.96 -2.48 -5.20
CA LEU A 312 -7.70 -1.08 -5.54
C LEU A 312 -6.75 -0.98 -6.74
N ARG A 313 -5.63 -1.71 -6.75
CA ARG A 313 -4.67 -1.68 -7.85
C ARG A 313 -5.33 -1.89 -9.21
N TYR A 314 -6.18 -2.92 -9.34
CA TYR A 314 -6.91 -3.18 -10.58
C TYR A 314 -8.02 -2.15 -10.84
N GLY A 315 -8.71 -1.71 -9.79
CA GLY A 315 -9.82 -0.76 -9.89
C GLY A 315 -9.41 0.61 -10.43
N ARG A 316 -8.16 1.05 -10.21
CA ARG A 316 -7.66 2.34 -10.75
C ARG A 316 -7.78 2.43 -12.27
N ASP A 317 -7.58 1.31 -12.97
CA ASP A 317 -7.66 1.24 -14.44
C ASP A 317 -9.08 1.34 -14.98
N LEU A 318 -10.10 1.15 -14.13
CA LEU A 318 -11.51 1.31 -14.48
C LEU A 318 -11.96 2.77 -14.51
N CYS A 319 -11.23 3.65 -13.82
CA CYS A 319 -11.54 5.08 -13.81
C CYS A 319 -11.30 5.68 -15.20
N LYS A 320 -12.25 6.46 -15.70
CA LYS A 320 -12.08 7.18 -16.97
C LYS A 320 -10.92 8.15 -16.87
N LEU A 321 -10.83 8.89 -15.76
CA LEU A 321 -9.73 9.80 -15.48
C LEU A 321 -8.69 9.08 -14.60
N LYS A 322 -7.84 8.25 -15.21
CA LYS A 322 -6.86 7.41 -14.48
C LYS A 322 -5.95 8.21 -13.54
N CYS A 323 -5.38 9.32 -14.01
CA CYS A 323 -4.46 10.12 -13.20
C CYS A 323 -5.17 11.07 -12.23
N LEU A 324 -6.42 11.46 -12.51
CA LEU A 324 -7.13 12.43 -11.66
C LEU A 324 -7.99 11.72 -10.61
N ASN A 325 -8.81 10.74 -11.02
CA ASN A 325 -9.65 9.98 -10.12
C ASN A 325 -8.99 8.67 -9.72
N GLY A 326 -8.43 7.93 -10.69
CA GLY A 326 -7.81 6.63 -10.42
C GLY A 326 -6.59 6.71 -9.51
N ALA A 327 -5.89 7.84 -9.46
CA ALA A 327 -4.70 8.04 -8.62
C ALA A 327 -5.02 8.58 -7.22
N ALA A 328 -6.20 9.15 -7.00
CA ALA A 328 -6.54 9.81 -5.74
C ALA A 328 -6.72 8.83 -4.56
N PRO A 329 -7.34 7.64 -4.71
CA PRO A 329 -7.53 6.72 -3.61
C PRO A 329 -6.19 6.20 -3.08
N VAL A 330 -6.03 6.11 -1.77
CA VAL A 330 -4.86 5.54 -1.09
C VAL A 330 -5.32 4.72 0.10
N ILE A 331 -4.49 3.78 0.52
CA ILE A 331 -4.79 2.91 1.67
C ILE A 331 -3.79 3.20 2.78
N TYR A 332 -4.31 3.53 3.95
CA TYR A 332 -3.56 3.54 5.20
C TYR A 332 -3.89 2.29 6.02
N GLY A 333 -2.91 1.74 6.74
CA GLY A 333 -3.11 0.58 7.61
C GLY A 333 -2.52 -0.71 7.07
N LEU A 334 -3.10 -1.82 7.50
CA LEU A 334 -2.66 -3.17 7.16
C LEU A 334 -3.42 -3.74 5.95
N PRO A 335 -2.84 -4.71 5.25
CA PRO A 335 -3.55 -5.48 4.24
C PRO A 335 -4.74 -6.22 4.84
N VAL A 336 -5.89 -6.11 4.20
CA VAL A 336 -7.12 -6.80 4.58
C VAL A 336 -7.64 -7.68 3.45
N ARG A 337 -8.29 -8.79 3.81
CA ARG A 337 -9.03 -9.69 2.89
C ARG A 337 -10.24 -10.30 3.59
N ALA A 338 -11.24 -10.75 2.83
CA ALA A 338 -12.37 -11.48 3.38
C ALA A 338 -11.93 -12.79 4.07
N ARG A 339 -12.65 -13.19 5.11
CA ARG A 339 -12.50 -14.50 5.77
C ARG A 339 -13.02 -15.65 4.93
#